data_AF-A0AAX2RZS0-F1
#
_entry.id   AF-A0AAX2RZS0-F1
#
_cell.length_a   1.000
_cell.length_b   1.000
_cell.length_c   1.000
_cell.angle_alpha   90.00
_cell.angle_beta   90.00
_cell.angle_gamma   90.00
#
_symmetry.space_group_name_H-M   'P 1'
#
loop_
_entity.id
_entity.type
_entity.pdbx_description
1 polymer ?
#
loop_
_entity_poly.entity_id
_entity_poly.type
_entity_poly.pdbx_seq_one_letter_code
_entity_poly.pdbx_strand_id
1 'polypeptide(L)'
;MTKTYYSVLTQHGEQLITSAIANKKPLQLLKMAIGDGNGQAVTPTREATKLAKQVYSNNVSAISVDPRNHQQVIFELLIPETEGGFWIREIGLFDNNDKLVAYANCPESFKPQLSSGSGKVQIIRLILAVSSSDAVELKIDNDVIFAKTGQLQPKTINGNSQNKIDEDGHTHEITKASTSQQGIVQLTNETTSDSETLALTAKAGKELAKKLEEYIPKTQKSDLTNSSSSDTVATSKAVKTAYDKAEDARKLAESKQSKQTTLSGYGITDFQVKTGSDDVDNYKTDGHYYFASGQHLPDNNGAWHIEVVSGGQTTAVRQIARKANDTGVKTRFFNGLSWTAWKSVGGDGVPLGAIVAFPKEVKNPTGFLKCDGTTIEQRTYPDLYRTLGDKNTLPNLTRSDVGMTAYFATDKIPEGWIAFDEIREKVKEDTYPELYKYLIEKYTSIDNVPKAEDRFLRNAHGELKVGMTQLGSLIGADSTDGNGAFSPYVKAIKNTYQETVDQVG
;
A
#
# COMPACT_ATOMS: atom_id res chain seq x y z
N MET A 1 75.97 92.32 -33.00
CA MET A 1 75.50 91.60 -34.21
C MET A 1 74.04 91.95 -34.42
N THR A 2 73.72 92.57 -35.55
CA THR A 2 72.33 92.87 -35.96
C THR A 2 71.60 91.54 -36.16
N LYS A 3 70.50 91.31 -35.43
CA LYS A 3 69.71 90.07 -35.57
C LYS A 3 69.03 90.06 -36.92
N THR A 4 69.20 89.00 -37.71
CA THR A 4 68.61 88.86 -39.05
C THR A 4 67.08 88.71 -38.99
N TYR A 5 66.56 88.01 -37.97
CA TYR A 5 65.13 87.84 -37.73
C TYR A 5 64.79 88.24 -36.31
N TYR A 6 63.74 89.04 -36.17
CA TYR A 6 63.34 89.63 -34.90
C TYR A 6 61.88 90.08 -34.95
N SER A 7 61.34 90.31 -33.77
CA SER A 7 60.04 90.92 -33.55
C SER A 7 60.23 92.28 -32.89
N VAL A 8 59.32 93.20 -33.17
CA VAL A 8 59.21 94.50 -32.49
C VAL A 8 57.79 94.70 -32.01
N LEU A 9 57.64 95.38 -30.87
CA LEU A 9 56.35 95.93 -30.48
C LEU A 9 56.10 97.18 -31.33
N THR A 10 54.86 97.34 -31.80
CA THR A 10 54.44 98.59 -32.43
C THR A 10 54.20 99.65 -31.35
N GLN A 11 54.11 100.91 -31.74
CA GLN A 11 53.76 102.00 -30.82
C GLN A 11 52.41 101.74 -30.13
N HIS A 12 51.44 101.16 -30.85
CA HIS A 12 50.15 100.73 -30.28
C HIS A 12 50.32 99.57 -29.29
N GLY A 13 51.13 98.56 -29.63
CA GLY A 13 51.38 97.43 -28.76
C GLY A 13 52.05 97.79 -27.44
N GLU A 14 53.02 98.71 -27.46
CA GLU A 14 53.64 99.21 -26.23
C GLU A 14 52.64 99.96 -25.34
N GLN A 15 51.78 100.80 -25.92
CA GLN A 15 50.73 101.52 -25.20
C GLN A 15 49.70 100.55 -24.61
N LEU A 16 49.32 99.53 -25.37
CA LEU A 16 48.37 98.51 -24.95
C LEU A 16 48.92 97.69 -23.79
N ILE A 17 50.16 97.21 -23.90
CA ILE A 17 50.84 96.47 -22.83
C ILE A 17 50.99 97.35 -21.59
N THR A 18 51.50 98.57 -21.73
CA THR A 18 51.66 99.53 -20.61
C THR A 18 50.32 99.79 -19.90
N SER A 19 49.25 99.96 -20.66
CA SER A 19 47.89 100.15 -20.12
C SER A 19 47.37 98.90 -19.41
N ALA A 20 47.64 97.71 -19.94
CA ALA A 20 47.29 96.44 -19.31
C ALA A 20 48.03 96.27 -17.96
N ILE A 21 49.32 96.59 -17.90
CA ILE A 21 50.13 96.60 -16.66
C ILE A 21 49.52 97.56 -15.63
N ALA A 22 49.32 98.82 -16.03
CA ALA A 22 48.85 99.88 -15.13
C ALA A 22 47.46 99.57 -14.53
N ASN A 23 46.58 98.95 -15.31
CA ASN A 23 45.20 98.67 -14.91
C ASN A 23 44.99 97.24 -14.37
N LYS A 24 46.03 96.41 -14.27
CA LYS A 24 45.94 94.98 -13.92
C LYS A 24 44.86 94.22 -14.71
N LYS A 25 44.69 94.55 -15.99
CA LYS A 25 43.73 93.89 -16.88
C LYS A 25 44.46 92.97 -17.85
N PRO A 26 44.04 91.71 -17.99
CA PRO A 26 44.66 90.80 -18.94
C PRO A 26 44.41 91.28 -20.37
N LEU A 27 45.44 91.17 -21.22
CA LEU A 27 45.31 91.38 -22.66
C LEU A 27 44.29 90.35 -23.20
N GLN A 28 43.26 90.80 -23.91
CA GLN A 28 42.19 89.92 -24.38
C GLN A 28 42.43 89.49 -25.83
N LEU A 29 42.23 88.18 -26.08
CA LEU A 29 42.13 87.48 -27.36
C LEU A 29 42.96 88.12 -28.50
N LEU A 30 44.22 87.69 -28.59
CA LEU A 30 45.13 88.18 -29.62
C LEU A 30 44.96 87.32 -30.88
N LYS A 31 44.76 87.96 -32.04
CA LYS A 31 44.81 87.28 -33.33
C LYS A 31 46.25 87.27 -33.82
N MET A 32 46.68 86.18 -34.45
CA MET A 32 47.92 86.16 -35.21
C MET A 32 47.61 86.17 -36.70
N ALA A 33 48.42 86.87 -37.47
CA ALA A 33 48.34 86.87 -38.91
C ALA A 33 49.71 86.59 -39.52
N ILE A 34 49.67 86.00 -40.70
CA ILE A 34 50.81 85.63 -41.52
C ILE A 34 50.70 86.42 -42.82
N GLY A 35 51.82 86.94 -43.29
CA GLY A 35 51.91 87.62 -44.58
C GLY A 35 53.02 87.08 -45.46
N ASP A 36 52.86 87.31 -46.76
CA ASP A 36 53.84 86.97 -47.80
C ASP A 36 54.82 88.11 -48.10
N GLY A 37 54.75 89.21 -47.33
CA GLY A 37 55.64 90.37 -47.48
C GLY A 37 55.49 91.11 -48.81
N ASN A 38 54.36 90.91 -49.51
CA ASN A 38 54.16 91.35 -50.89
C ASN A 38 55.25 90.81 -51.85
N GLY A 39 55.74 89.60 -51.57
CA GLY A 39 56.78 88.92 -52.36
C GLY A 39 58.22 89.35 -52.04
N GLN A 40 58.45 90.18 -51.01
CA GLN A 40 59.78 90.66 -50.60
C GLN A 40 60.04 90.43 -49.11
N ALA A 41 61.29 90.51 -48.68
CA ALA A 41 61.63 90.48 -47.26
C ALA A 41 61.16 91.77 -46.56
N VAL A 42 60.61 91.65 -45.36
CA VAL A 42 60.13 92.81 -44.59
C VAL A 42 61.10 93.19 -43.48
N THR A 43 61.13 94.48 -43.14
CA THR A 43 61.87 95.01 -41.99
C THR A 43 60.85 95.48 -40.95
N PRO A 44 60.74 94.80 -39.79
CA PRO A 44 59.80 95.21 -38.76
C PRO A 44 60.17 96.56 -38.14
N THR A 45 59.21 97.49 -38.10
CA THR A 45 59.38 98.82 -37.48
C THR A 45 58.30 99.08 -36.43
N ARG A 46 58.59 99.98 -35.47
CA ARG A 46 57.68 100.32 -34.38
C ARG A 46 56.46 101.11 -34.87
N GLU A 47 56.59 101.77 -36.01
CA GLU A 47 55.57 102.62 -36.63
C GLU A 47 54.59 101.81 -37.50
N ALA A 48 54.83 100.50 -37.68
CA ALA A 48 53.97 99.64 -38.47
C ALA A 48 52.56 99.55 -37.87
N THR A 49 51.54 99.74 -38.71
CA THR A 49 50.12 99.62 -38.32
C THR A 49 49.41 98.44 -38.98
N LYS A 50 50.05 97.79 -39.96
CA LYS A 50 49.54 96.63 -40.71
C LYS A 50 50.69 95.81 -41.30
N LEU A 51 50.39 94.57 -41.69
CA LEU A 51 51.28 93.72 -42.48
C LEU A 51 51.43 94.27 -43.90
N ALA A 52 52.55 93.99 -44.57
CA ALA A 52 52.78 94.38 -45.96
C ALA A 52 51.76 93.72 -46.89
N LYS A 53 51.48 92.42 -46.70
CA LYS A 53 50.37 91.69 -47.32
C LYS A 53 50.02 90.44 -46.52
N GLN A 54 48.92 90.53 -45.78
CA GLN A 54 48.36 89.41 -45.02
C GLN A 54 47.78 88.34 -45.96
N VAL A 55 48.08 87.06 -45.67
CA VAL A 55 47.61 85.89 -46.43
C VAL A 55 46.83 84.89 -45.57
N TYR A 56 47.03 84.89 -44.25
CA TYR A 56 46.28 84.05 -43.32
C TYR A 56 46.18 84.74 -41.96
N SER A 57 45.06 84.56 -41.26
CA SER A 57 44.91 85.01 -39.88
C SER A 57 43.94 84.12 -39.13
N ASN A 58 44.22 83.88 -37.85
CA ASN A 58 43.33 83.18 -36.93
C ASN A 58 43.61 83.64 -35.50
N ASN A 59 42.78 83.20 -34.56
CA ASN A 59 43.08 83.34 -33.13
C ASN A 59 44.40 82.65 -32.80
N VAL A 60 45.15 83.21 -31.85
CA VAL A 60 46.34 82.55 -31.31
C VAL A 60 45.95 81.17 -30.76
N SER A 61 46.67 80.13 -31.17
CA SER A 61 46.40 78.74 -30.80
C SER A 61 46.93 78.40 -29.41
N ALA A 62 48.10 78.93 -29.04
CA ALA A 62 48.67 78.78 -27.71
C ALA A 62 49.55 79.99 -27.33
N ILE A 63 49.61 80.27 -26.02
CA ILE A 63 50.43 81.33 -25.42
C ILE A 63 51.18 80.69 -24.27
N SER A 64 52.49 80.88 -24.22
CA SER A 64 53.32 80.40 -23.13
C SER A 64 54.44 81.37 -22.82
N VAL A 65 54.93 81.37 -21.58
CA VAL A 65 56.18 82.05 -21.22
C VAL A 65 57.33 81.11 -21.56
N ASP A 66 58.42 81.60 -22.17
CA ASP A 66 59.56 80.74 -22.49
C ASP A 66 60.15 80.18 -21.17
N PRO A 67 60.18 78.85 -20.98
CA PRO A 67 60.66 78.23 -19.74
C PRO A 67 62.16 78.51 -19.46
N ARG A 68 62.91 78.97 -20.45
CA ARG A 68 64.34 79.32 -20.32
C ARG A 68 64.56 80.82 -20.15
N ASN A 69 63.55 81.64 -20.46
CA ASN A 69 63.61 83.09 -20.27
C ASN A 69 62.21 83.64 -20.02
N HIS A 70 61.89 83.87 -18.74
CA HIS A 70 60.57 84.36 -18.34
C HIS A 70 60.23 85.77 -18.86
N GLN A 71 61.21 86.50 -19.43
CA GLN A 71 60.98 87.79 -20.10
C GLN A 71 60.57 87.63 -21.58
N GLN A 72 60.32 86.41 -22.04
CA GLN A 72 59.84 86.13 -23.39
C GLN A 72 58.48 85.42 -23.35
N VAL A 73 57.55 85.90 -24.16
CA VAL A 73 56.24 85.31 -24.36
C VAL A 73 56.19 84.75 -25.77
N ILE A 74 55.82 83.48 -25.89
CA ILE A 74 55.70 82.74 -27.14
C ILE A 74 54.22 82.65 -27.50
N PHE A 75 53.88 83.18 -28.67
CA PHE A 75 52.57 83.05 -29.29
C PHE A 75 52.67 82.03 -30.43
N GLU A 76 51.78 81.05 -30.44
CA GLU A 76 51.75 80.01 -31.46
C GLU A 76 50.47 80.13 -32.28
N LEU A 77 50.64 80.10 -33.61
CA LEU A 77 49.54 80.01 -34.56
C LEU A 77 49.65 78.70 -35.32
N LEU A 78 48.63 77.84 -35.18
CA LEU A 78 48.48 76.66 -35.99
C LEU A 78 47.83 77.01 -37.33
N ILE A 79 48.50 76.65 -38.41
CA ILE A 79 47.97 76.68 -39.78
C ILE A 79 47.62 75.23 -40.14
N PRO A 80 46.33 74.89 -40.27
CA PRO A 80 45.91 73.53 -40.59
C PRO A 80 46.33 73.14 -42.02
N GLU A 81 46.20 71.87 -42.35
CA GLU A 81 46.55 71.36 -43.69
C GLU A 81 45.65 71.88 -44.82
N THR A 82 44.43 72.32 -44.49
CA THR A 82 43.44 72.87 -45.42
C THR A 82 43.78 74.29 -45.87
N GLU A 83 44.60 75.02 -45.11
CA GLU A 83 44.98 76.41 -45.34
C GLU A 83 46.43 76.50 -45.81
N GLY A 84 46.69 77.10 -46.97
CA GLY A 84 48.03 77.15 -47.57
C GLY A 84 48.05 77.77 -48.95
N GLY A 85 49.13 77.53 -49.71
CA GLY A 85 49.33 78.09 -51.04
C GLY A 85 50.02 79.45 -51.03
N PHE A 86 50.66 79.82 -49.92
CA PHE A 86 51.31 81.12 -49.73
C PHE A 86 52.70 81.00 -49.11
N TRP A 87 53.51 82.03 -49.36
CA TRP A 87 54.80 82.22 -48.69
C TRP A 87 54.59 82.91 -47.33
N ILE A 88 55.42 82.54 -46.37
CA ILE A 88 55.46 83.08 -45.01
C ILE A 88 56.73 83.90 -44.90
N ARG A 89 56.59 85.21 -44.67
CA ARG A 89 57.72 86.16 -44.54
C ARG A 89 57.55 87.13 -43.38
N GLU A 90 56.31 87.38 -42.99
CA GLU A 90 55.98 88.31 -41.92
C GLU A 90 54.91 87.72 -40.99
N ILE A 91 54.97 88.11 -39.72
CA ILE A 91 54.06 87.66 -38.67
C ILE A 91 53.55 88.91 -37.94
N GLY A 92 52.24 89.01 -37.78
CA GLY A 92 51.57 90.04 -37.00
C GLY A 92 50.85 89.47 -35.81
N LEU A 93 50.87 90.20 -34.71
CA LEU A 93 49.98 89.98 -33.56
C LEU A 93 49.03 91.17 -33.48
N PHE A 94 47.74 90.92 -33.33
CA PHE A 94 46.69 91.92 -33.33
C PHE A 94 45.85 91.84 -32.06
N ASP A 95 45.32 92.97 -31.62
CA ASP A 95 44.31 93.02 -30.56
C ASP A 95 42.89 92.76 -31.08
N ASN A 96 41.92 92.73 -30.17
CA ASN A 96 40.50 92.56 -30.48
C ASN A 96 39.89 93.65 -31.38
N ASN A 97 40.58 94.77 -31.59
CA ASN A 97 40.16 95.85 -32.47
C ASN A 97 40.91 95.80 -33.82
N ASP A 98 41.55 94.67 -34.13
CA ASP A 98 42.37 94.42 -35.32
C ASP A 98 43.51 95.46 -35.50
N LYS A 99 44.03 96.00 -34.38
CA LYS A 99 45.22 96.87 -34.41
C LYS A 99 46.49 96.05 -34.20
N LEU A 100 47.50 96.31 -35.02
CA LEU A 100 48.78 95.60 -34.96
C LEU A 100 49.52 95.94 -33.65
N VAL A 101 49.72 94.93 -32.82
CA VAL A 101 50.40 94.98 -31.51
C VAL A 101 51.88 94.66 -31.65
N ALA A 102 52.22 93.64 -32.45
CA ALA A 102 53.60 93.28 -32.70
C ALA A 102 53.79 92.86 -34.15
N TYR A 103 55.00 93.10 -34.66
CA TYR A 103 55.36 92.82 -36.04
C TYR A 103 56.71 92.13 -36.09
N ALA A 104 56.82 91.06 -36.87
CA ALA A 104 58.05 90.28 -36.96
C ALA A 104 58.31 89.83 -38.39
N ASN A 105 59.60 89.68 -38.71
CA ASN A 105 60.05 88.99 -39.90
C ASN A 105 60.47 87.56 -39.55
N CYS A 106 60.40 86.66 -40.53
CA CYS A 106 60.87 85.29 -40.37
C CYS A 106 61.62 84.82 -41.63
N PRO A 107 62.38 83.73 -41.54
CA PRO A 107 62.93 83.08 -42.72
C PRO A 107 61.80 82.73 -43.69
N GLU A 108 62.06 82.95 -44.98
CA GLU A 108 61.10 82.63 -46.03
C GLU A 108 60.78 81.13 -46.01
N SER A 109 59.48 80.81 -45.94
CA SER A 109 58.99 79.43 -45.91
C SER A 109 57.70 79.31 -46.72
N PHE A 110 57.56 78.25 -47.51
CA PHE A 110 56.33 77.98 -48.26
C PHE A 110 55.43 77.01 -47.49
N LYS A 111 54.16 77.41 -47.31
CA LYS A 111 53.12 76.56 -46.71
C LYS A 111 52.26 75.94 -47.83
N PRO A 112 52.43 74.64 -48.15
CA PRO A 112 51.57 74.01 -49.15
C PRO A 112 50.14 73.82 -48.62
N GLN A 113 49.18 73.80 -49.55
CA GLN A 113 47.79 73.45 -49.29
C GLN A 113 47.52 72.00 -49.71
N LEU A 114 46.58 71.32 -49.05
CA LEU A 114 46.20 69.93 -49.33
C LEU A 114 45.92 69.65 -50.82
N SER A 115 45.32 70.60 -51.55
CA SER A 115 45.04 70.50 -53.00
C SER A 115 46.30 70.35 -53.86
N SER A 116 47.48 70.68 -53.34
CA SER A 116 48.77 70.51 -54.00
C SER A 116 49.40 69.13 -53.79
N GLY A 117 48.66 68.18 -53.19
CA GLY A 117 49.12 66.80 -52.93
C GLY A 117 50.01 66.65 -51.69
N SER A 118 50.24 67.71 -50.92
CA SER A 118 50.99 67.71 -49.66
C SER A 118 50.35 68.67 -48.66
N GLY A 119 49.34 68.18 -47.93
CA GLY A 119 48.80 68.87 -46.77
C GLY A 119 49.81 68.81 -45.63
N LYS A 120 50.20 69.96 -45.10
CA LYS A 120 51.12 70.05 -43.96
C LYS A 120 50.44 70.86 -42.86
N VAL A 121 50.37 70.37 -41.63
CA VAL A 121 50.07 71.21 -40.47
C VAL A 121 51.36 71.93 -40.07
N GLN A 122 51.30 73.26 -39.91
CA GLN A 122 52.48 74.06 -39.55
C GLN A 122 52.15 75.00 -38.38
N ILE A 123 52.99 74.97 -37.35
CA ILE A 123 52.90 75.86 -36.20
C ILE A 123 53.91 77.00 -36.38
N ILE A 124 53.42 78.24 -36.37
CA ILE A 124 54.24 79.44 -36.44
C ILE A 124 54.38 80.04 -35.04
N ARG A 125 55.62 80.29 -34.63
CA ARG A 125 55.95 80.87 -33.32
C ARG A 125 56.37 82.33 -33.47
N LEU A 126 55.69 83.22 -32.76
CA LEU A 126 56.11 84.60 -32.54
C LEU A 126 56.60 84.74 -31.10
N ILE A 127 57.87 85.10 -30.93
CA ILE A 127 58.47 85.32 -29.61
C ILE A 127 58.57 86.82 -29.39
N LEU A 128 57.96 87.33 -28.33
CA LEU A 128 58.03 88.74 -27.94
C LEU A 128 58.78 88.87 -26.62
N ALA A 129 59.75 89.78 -26.58
CA ALA A 129 60.39 90.17 -25.33
C ALA A 129 59.53 91.23 -24.62
N VAL A 130 59.28 91.03 -23.33
CA VAL A 130 58.52 91.96 -22.48
C VAL A 130 59.37 92.40 -21.29
N SER A 131 59.23 93.65 -20.88
CA SER A 131 60.02 94.24 -19.77
C SER A 131 59.60 93.75 -18.38
N SER A 132 58.42 93.11 -18.25
CA SER A 132 57.98 92.40 -17.06
C SER A 132 56.96 91.31 -17.43
N SER A 133 57.14 90.11 -16.87
CA SER A 133 56.23 88.98 -17.03
C SER A 133 54.95 89.10 -16.21
N ASP A 134 54.92 89.99 -15.20
CA ASP A 134 53.81 90.11 -14.23
C ASP A 134 52.51 90.65 -14.84
N ALA A 135 52.57 91.28 -16.03
CA ALA A 135 51.39 91.80 -16.71
C ALA A 135 50.78 90.85 -17.74
N VAL A 136 51.37 89.65 -17.91
CA VAL A 136 51.00 88.74 -19.00
C VAL A 136 50.36 87.46 -18.42
N GLU A 137 49.28 87.64 -17.68
CA GLU A 137 48.33 86.54 -17.41
C GLU A 137 47.30 86.52 -18.56
N LEU A 138 47.69 85.90 -19.67
CA LEU A 138 46.89 85.83 -20.91
C LEU A 138 45.96 84.62 -20.85
N LYS A 139 44.66 84.85 -20.62
CA LYS A 139 43.63 83.80 -20.70
C LYS A 139 43.36 83.43 -22.16
N ILE A 140 43.53 82.15 -22.49
CA ILE A 140 43.04 81.54 -23.73
C ILE A 140 41.71 80.90 -23.42
N ASP A 141 40.68 81.27 -24.18
CA ASP A 141 39.40 80.56 -24.19
C ASP A 141 39.38 79.73 -25.47
N ASN A 142 39.85 78.48 -25.39
CA ASN A 142 39.80 77.54 -26.51
C ASN A 142 39.12 76.24 -26.05
N ASP A 143 37.93 76.00 -26.58
CA ASP A 143 37.10 74.80 -26.36
C ASP A 143 37.50 73.64 -27.30
N VAL A 144 38.76 73.58 -27.76
CA VAL A 144 39.17 72.62 -28.81
C VAL A 144 40.53 71.97 -28.52
N ILE A 145 40.42 70.71 -28.10
CA ILE A 145 41.23 69.52 -28.46
C ILE A 145 42.75 69.63 -28.22
N PHE A 146 43.17 69.55 -26.96
CA PHE A 146 44.31 68.71 -26.55
C PHE A 146 44.06 68.24 -25.12
N ALA A 147 44.07 66.92 -24.88
CA ALA A 147 44.10 66.39 -23.53
C ALA A 147 45.33 66.96 -22.82
N LYS A 148 45.14 67.66 -21.69
CA LYS A 148 46.28 68.09 -20.86
C LYS A 148 47.03 66.82 -20.46
N THR A 149 48.37 66.84 -20.47
CA THR A 149 49.23 65.67 -20.23
C THR A 149 48.88 64.91 -18.93
N GLY A 150 48.27 65.57 -17.93
CA GLY A 150 47.74 64.95 -16.71
C GLY A 150 46.55 64.00 -16.92
N GLN A 151 45.67 64.27 -17.91
CA GLN A 151 44.46 63.48 -18.17
C GLN A 151 44.77 62.09 -18.75
N LEU A 152 46.00 61.87 -19.23
CA LEU A 152 46.47 60.59 -19.77
C LEU A 152 46.90 59.60 -18.67
N GLN A 153 46.90 59.99 -17.39
CA GLN A 153 47.29 59.10 -16.30
C GLN A 153 46.10 58.23 -15.84
N PRO A 154 46.21 56.89 -15.84
CA PRO A 154 45.17 56.02 -15.31
C PRO A 154 45.14 56.10 -13.78
N LYS A 155 43.96 56.26 -13.19
CA LYS A 155 43.76 56.24 -11.73
C LYS A 155 43.45 54.82 -11.24
N THR A 156 43.65 54.58 -9.94
CA THR A 156 43.25 53.32 -9.29
C THR A 156 41.74 53.13 -9.40
N ILE A 157 41.33 51.93 -9.81
CA ILE A 157 39.92 51.54 -9.93
C ILE A 157 39.51 50.55 -8.84
N ASN A 158 38.23 50.57 -8.46
CA ASN A 158 37.60 49.63 -7.54
C ASN A 158 36.20 49.24 -8.06
N GLY A 159 35.47 48.40 -7.31
CA GLY A 159 34.16 47.90 -7.74
C GLY A 159 33.03 48.93 -7.87
N ASN A 160 33.29 50.20 -7.53
CA ASN A 160 32.38 51.33 -7.69
C ASN A 160 32.95 52.45 -8.59
N SER A 161 34.09 52.21 -9.26
CA SER A 161 34.66 53.16 -10.21
C SER A 161 33.72 53.38 -11.40
N GLN A 162 33.61 54.63 -11.82
CA GLN A 162 32.85 55.05 -13.01
C GLN A 162 33.81 55.55 -14.10
N ASN A 163 33.31 55.63 -15.34
CA ASN A 163 34.04 56.29 -16.43
C ASN A 163 34.13 57.80 -16.17
N LYS A 164 35.34 58.33 -15.93
CA LYS A 164 35.56 59.75 -15.64
C LYS A 164 36.91 60.23 -16.17
N ILE A 165 36.97 61.47 -16.64
CA ILE A 165 38.20 62.20 -16.98
C ILE A 165 38.23 63.50 -16.16
N ASP A 166 39.34 63.80 -15.51
CA ASP A 166 39.59 65.09 -14.86
C ASP A 166 41.07 65.47 -15.00
N GLU A 167 41.47 66.58 -14.37
CA GLU A 167 42.81 67.19 -14.50
C GLU A 167 43.95 66.24 -14.11
N ASP A 168 43.69 65.32 -13.18
CA ASP A 168 44.67 64.42 -12.57
C ASP A 168 44.67 63.01 -13.18
N GLY A 169 43.81 62.73 -14.17
CA GLY A 169 43.78 61.43 -14.87
C GLY A 169 42.40 60.95 -15.31
N HIS A 170 42.31 59.64 -15.59
CA HIS A 170 41.08 58.97 -16.02
C HIS A 170 40.82 57.64 -15.27
N THR A 171 39.54 57.26 -15.16
CA THR A 171 39.10 55.94 -14.69
C THR A 171 38.16 55.30 -15.69
N HIS A 172 38.12 53.96 -15.67
CA HIS A 172 37.14 53.15 -16.39
C HIS A 172 36.27 52.38 -15.41
N GLU A 173 34.99 52.24 -15.74
CA GLU A 173 34.08 51.36 -15.03
C GLU A 173 34.42 49.88 -15.29
N ILE A 174 34.28 49.06 -14.26
CA ILE A 174 34.42 47.60 -14.37
C ILE A 174 33.05 46.97 -14.18
N THR A 175 32.64 46.13 -15.13
CA THR A 175 31.37 45.41 -15.09
C THR A 175 31.29 44.48 -13.87
N LYS A 176 30.16 44.50 -13.16
CA LYS A 176 29.84 43.56 -12.09
C LYS A 176 29.28 42.27 -12.70
N ALA A 177 29.69 41.12 -12.18
CA ALA A 177 29.19 39.85 -12.70
C ALA A 177 27.72 39.61 -12.35
N SER A 178 27.05 38.83 -13.19
CA SER A 178 25.74 38.22 -12.93
C SER A 178 25.73 36.79 -13.46
N THR A 179 24.61 36.09 -13.33
CA THR A 179 24.39 34.77 -13.94
C THR A 179 24.43 34.77 -15.48
N SER A 180 24.37 35.95 -16.12
CA SER A 180 24.42 36.12 -17.58
C SER A 180 25.54 37.04 -18.08
N GLN A 181 26.20 37.79 -17.20
CA GLN A 181 27.22 38.78 -17.54
C GLN A 181 28.54 38.48 -16.82
N GLN A 182 29.63 38.40 -17.57
CA GLN A 182 30.97 38.32 -16.98
C GLN A 182 31.37 39.65 -16.33
N GLY A 183 32.03 39.59 -15.18
CA GLY A 183 32.47 40.76 -14.42
C GLY A 183 33.18 40.42 -13.11
N ILE A 184 33.37 41.42 -12.25
CA ILE A 184 33.90 41.25 -10.89
C ILE A 184 32.80 40.86 -9.88
N VAL A 185 33.17 40.10 -8.85
CA VAL A 185 32.28 39.65 -7.77
C VAL A 185 32.87 40.01 -6.40
N GLN A 186 32.00 40.20 -5.40
CA GLN A 186 32.44 40.35 -4.01
C GLN A 186 32.37 38.99 -3.29
N LEU A 187 33.43 38.65 -2.56
CA LEU A 187 33.49 37.40 -1.80
C LEU A 187 32.69 37.49 -0.49
N THR A 188 32.04 36.40 -0.10
CA THR A 188 31.27 36.27 1.15
C THR A 188 31.57 34.98 1.90
N ASN A 189 31.46 35.03 3.23
CA ASN A 189 31.53 33.85 4.10
C ASN A 189 30.14 33.27 4.42
N GLU A 190 29.06 33.92 3.98
CA GLU A 190 27.69 33.45 4.22
C GLU A 190 27.41 32.17 3.42
N THR A 191 26.88 31.14 4.08
CA THR A 191 26.60 29.82 3.47
C THR A 191 25.10 29.56 3.22
N THR A 192 24.25 30.53 3.55
CA THR A 192 22.79 30.47 3.45
C THR A 192 22.20 31.63 2.64
N SER A 193 23.04 32.36 1.91
CA SER A 193 22.60 33.50 1.10
C SER A 193 22.18 33.05 -0.30
N ASP A 194 21.07 33.59 -0.80
CA ASP A 194 20.57 33.36 -2.16
C ASP A 194 21.08 34.42 -3.16
N SER A 195 22.09 35.20 -2.78
CA SER A 195 22.61 36.29 -3.62
C SER A 195 23.35 35.78 -4.85
N GLU A 196 22.88 36.15 -6.04
CA GLU A 196 23.55 35.86 -7.31
C GLU A 196 24.76 36.78 -7.62
N THR A 197 24.97 37.85 -6.83
CA THR A 197 26.05 38.83 -7.05
C THR A 197 27.26 38.65 -6.13
N LEU A 198 27.25 37.62 -5.29
CA LEU A 198 28.32 37.30 -4.33
C LEU A 198 28.93 35.94 -4.67
N ALA A 199 30.22 35.77 -4.38
CA ALA A 199 30.92 34.50 -4.55
C ALA A 199 31.43 33.94 -3.21
N LEU A 200 31.42 32.61 -3.07
CA LEU A 200 31.89 31.94 -1.85
C LEU A 200 33.40 32.12 -1.65
N THR A 201 33.82 32.38 -0.41
CA THR A 201 35.24 32.29 -0.04
C THR A 201 35.69 30.82 0.12
N ALA A 202 36.99 30.59 0.04
CA ALA A 202 37.59 29.29 0.41
C ALA A 202 37.28 28.89 1.87
N LYS A 203 37.14 29.87 2.77
CA LYS A 203 36.77 29.63 4.18
C LYS A 203 35.35 29.06 4.28
N ALA A 204 34.37 29.69 3.63
CA ALA A 204 33.01 29.18 3.59
C ALA A 204 32.91 27.83 2.87
N GLY A 205 33.66 27.65 1.78
CA GLY A 205 33.76 26.36 1.10
C GLY A 205 34.30 25.24 2.00
N LYS A 206 35.31 25.53 2.84
CA LYS A 206 35.84 24.57 3.82
C LYS A 206 34.81 24.21 4.90
N GLU A 207 34.07 25.18 5.42
CA GLU A 207 33.01 24.91 6.41
C GLU A 207 31.87 24.07 5.81
N LEU A 208 31.48 24.34 4.56
CA LEU A 208 30.48 23.53 3.87
C LEU A 208 30.98 22.09 3.65
N ALA A 209 32.25 21.92 3.25
CA ALA A 209 32.86 20.60 3.11
C ALA A 209 32.88 19.82 4.44
N LYS A 210 33.21 20.49 5.55
CA LYS A 210 33.16 19.89 6.90
C LYS A 210 31.74 19.45 7.27
N LYS A 211 30.74 20.32 7.07
CA LYS A 211 29.33 19.97 7.31
C LYS A 211 28.87 18.79 6.45
N LEU A 212 29.36 18.70 5.21
CA LEU A 212 29.05 17.59 4.32
C LEU A 212 29.69 16.28 4.79
N GLU A 213 30.93 16.32 5.31
CA GLU A 213 31.56 15.16 5.96
C GLU A 213 30.83 14.73 7.26
N GLU A 214 30.20 15.68 7.96
CA GLU A 214 29.38 15.43 9.15
C GLU A 214 27.95 14.96 8.83
N TYR A 215 27.45 15.05 7.60
CA TYR A 215 26.06 14.72 7.26
C TYR A 215 25.74 13.21 7.28
N ILE A 216 26.77 12.36 7.34
CA ILE A 216 26.66 11.01 7.89
C ILE A 216 27.87 10.84 8.82
N PRO A 217 27.74 11.19 10.12
CA PRO A 217 28.85 11.00 11.04
C PRO A 217 29.20 9.51 11.02
N LYS A 218 30.44 9.15 10.68
CA LYS A 218 30.93 7.76 10.85
C LYS A 218 30.65 7.25 12.28
N THR A 219 30.51 8.16 13.24
CA THR A 219 30.18 7.92 14.65
C THR A 219 28.72 7.54 14.92
N GLN A 220 27.79 7.77 13.99
CA GLN A 220 26.38 7.37 14.13
C GLN A 220 26.08 6.02 13.47
N LYS A 221 27.08 5.33 12.92
CA LYS A 221 26.92 3.98 12.37
C LYS A 221 26.94 2.95 13.48
N SER A 222 25.96 2.06 13.52
CA SER A 222 25.89 0.99 14.51
C SER A 222 25.82 -0.40 13.87
N ASP A 223 26.63 -1.31 14.38
CA ASP A 223 26.60 -2.74 14.05
C ASP A 223 25.57 -3.51 14.90
N LEU A 224 24.90 -2.86 15.85
CA LEU A 224 23.88 -3.49 16.70
C LEU A 224 22.61 -3.80 15.90
N THR A 225 22.06 -5.01 16.11
CA THR A 225 20.81 -5.46 15.47
C THR A 225 19.56 -5.21 16.30
N ASN A 226 19.72 -4.63 17.48
CA ASN A 226 18.69 -4.39 18.47
C ASN A 226 18.81 -2.98 19.10
N SER A 227 19.46 -2.04 18.42
CA SER A 227 19.58 -0.68 18.93
C SER A 227 18.21 0.00 18.96
N SER A 228 17.89 0.64 20.08
CA SER A 228 16.70 1.49 20.23
C SER A 228 17.02 2.98 20.09
N SER A 229 18.23 3.32 19.64
CA SER A 229 18.66 4.70 19.45
C SER A 229 17.96 5.33 18.25
N SER A 230 17.45 6.55 18.39
CA SER A 230 17.00 7.40 17.26
C SER A 230 18.14 8.07 16.52
N ASP A 231 19.35 8.02 17.07
CA ASP A 231 20.47 8.86 16.65
C ASP A 231 21.50 8.08 15.84
N THR A 232 21.32 6.77 15.68
CA THR A 232 22.24 5.89 14.94
C THR A 232 21.56 5.21 13.77
N VAL A 233 22.34 4.96 12.71
CA VAL A 233 21.92 4.25 11.50
C VAL A 233 22.57 2.87 11.46
N ALA A 234 21.79 1.86 11.09
CA ALA A 234 22.28 0.49 10.97
C ALA A 234 23.31 0.39 9.83
N THR A 235 24.45 -0.27 10.09
CA THR A 235 25.40 -0.60 9.03
C THR A 235 24.91 -1.76 8.17
N SER A 236 25.50 -1.94 6.99
CA SER A 236 25.25 -3.14 6.17
C SER A 236 25.56 -4.45 6.92
N LYS A 237 26.52 -4.42 7.86
CA LYS A 237 26.85 -5.55 8.74
C LYS A 237 25.74 -5.85 9.74
N ALA A 238 25.14 -4.83 10.37
CA ALA A 238 23.96 -5.00 11.22
C ALA A 238 22.79 -5.60 10.41
N VAL A 239 22.48 -5.02 9.26
CA VAL A 239 21.40 -5.49 8.38
C VAL A 239 21.61 -6.94 7.96
N LYS A 240 22.84 -7.30 7.54
CA LYS A 240 23.19 -8.69 7.19
C LYS A 240 23.02 -9.64 8.36
N THR A 241 23.45 -9.23 9.56
CA THR A 241 23.33 -10.07 10.77
C THR A 241 21.86 -10.29 11.14
N ALA A 242 21.01 -9.26 11.03
CA ALA A 242 19.57 -9.39 11.25
C ALA A 242 18.93 -10.31 10.22
N TYR A 243 19.31 -10.18 8.95
CA TYR A 243 18.86 -11.06 7.87
C TYR A 243 19.25 -12.52 8.11
N ASP A 244 20.50 -12.78 8.49
CA ASP A 244 20.99 -14.14 8.76
C ASP A 244 20.22 -14.80 9.91
N LYS A 245 19.96 -14.06 11.00
CA LYS A 245 19.12 -14.53 12.10
C LYS A 245 17.68 -14.84 11.66
N ALA A 246 17.11 -14.01 10.78
CA ALA A 246 15.77 -14.23 10.24
C ALA A 246 15.73 -15.50 9.35
N GLU A 247 16.76 -15.70 8.54
CA GLU A 247 16.90 -16.89 7.70
C GLU A 247 17.10 -18.17 8.52
N ASP A 248 17.89 -18.12 9.59
CA ASP A 248 18.05 -19.23 10.51
C ASP A 248 16.74 -19.55 11.25
N ALA A 249 15.98 -18.52 11.66
CA ALA A 249 14.65 -18.70 12.24
C ALA A 249 13.66 -19.32 11.24
N ARG A 250 13.69 -18.90 9.97
CA ARG A 250 12.88 -19.49 8.89
C ARG A 250 13.22 -20.96 8.69
N LYS A 251 14.51 -21.30 8.56
CA LYS A 251 14.97 -22.69 8.42
C LYS A 251 14.57 -23.53 9.62
N LEU A 252 14.70 -23.00 10.84
CA LEU A 252 14.27 -23.68 12.05
C LEU A 252 12.75 -23.91 12.01
N ALA A 253 11.95 -22.90 11.67
CA ALA A 253 10.51 -23.04 11.53
C ALA A 253 10.13 -24.09 10.48
N GLU A 254 10.78 -24.10 9.32
CA GLU A 254 10.59 -25.13 8.29
C GLU A 254 11.02 -26.52 8.73
N SER A 255 12.09 -26.64 9.53
CA SER A 255 12.53 -27.92 10.10
C SER A 255 11.59 -28.46 11.18
N LYS A 256 10.86 -27.56 11.87
CA LYS A 256 9.86 -27.88 12.90
C LYS A 256 8.46 -28.00 12.32
N GLN A 257 8.22 -27.44 11.14
CA GLN A 257 7.00 -27.64 10.38
C GLN A 257 7.03 -29.05 9.82
N SER A 258 6.29 -29.95 10.48
CA SER A 258 6.08 -31.30 9.98
C SER A 258 5.35 -31.26 8.64
N LYS A 259 6.06 -31.32 7.51
CA LYS A 259 5.46 -31.74 6.24
C LYS A 259 5.19 -33.24 6.32
N GLN A 260 4.16 -33.63 7.07
CA GLN A 260 3.76 -35.02 7.16
C GLN A 260 2.61 -35.30 6.22
N THR A 261 2.88 -36.24 5.32
CA THR A 261 1.93 -36.80 4.36
C THR A 261 1.15 -37.99 4.95
N THR A 262 1.34 -38.30 6.24
CA THR A 262 0.72 -39.45 6.93
C THR A 262 0.13 -39.05 8.29
N LEU A 263 -0.95 -39.73 8.70
CA LEU A 263 -1.64 -39.51 9.98
C LEU A 263 -0.74 -39.76 11.21
N SER A 264 0.13 -40.78 11.13
CA SER A 264 1.15 -41.05 12.16
C SER A 264 2.07 -39.85 12.38
N GLY A 265 2.22 -39.02 11.36
CA GLY A 265 2.99 -37.82 11.49
C GLY A 265 2.41 -36.85 12.51
N TYR A 266 1.10 -36.63 12.43
CA TYR A 266 0.36 -35.72 13.31
C TYR A 266 0.14 -36.26 14.72
N GLY A 267 0.80 -37.36 15.11
CA GLY A 267 0.61 -38.00 16.41
C GLY A 267 -0.66 -38.85 16.52
N ILE A 268 -1.37 -39.08 15.40
CA ILE A 268 -2.53 -39.97 15.33
C ILE A 268 -2.01 -41.37 15.01
N THR A 269 -1.80 -42.19 16.05
CA THR A 269 -1.21 -43.54 15.93
C THR A 269 -2.24 -44.66 15.84
N ASP A 270 -3.50 -44.38 16.14
CA ASP A 270 -4.58 -45.33 16.37
C ASP A 270 -5.59 -45.43 15.22
N PHE A 271 -5.61 -44.49 14.26
CA PHE A 271 -6.45 -44.63 13.07
C PHE A 271 -5.81 -45.59 12.04
N GLN A 272 -6.33 -46.82 11.96
CA GLN A 272 -5.81 -47.87 11.08
C GLN A 272 -6.86 -48.27 10.03
N VAL A 273 -6.57 -48.07 8.73
CA VAL A 273 -7.22 -48.77 7.62
C VAL A 273 -6.18 -49.70 7.00
N LYS A 274 -6.20 -50.99 7.38
CA LYS A 274 -5.17 -51.95 6.98
C LYS A 274 -5.78 -53.20 6.35
N THR A 275 -5.06 -53.80 5.40
CA THR A 275 -5.33 -55.16 4.95
C THR A 275 -4.81 -56.14 6.01
N GLY A 276 -5.68 -56.97 6.56
CA GLY A 276 -5.32 -58.13 7.37
C GLY A 276 -5.28 -59.39 6.51
N SER A 277 -4.37 -60.31 6.81
CA SER A 277 -4.19 -61.56 6.05
C SER A 277 -3.92 -62.78 6.93
N ASP A 278 -3.86 -62.59 8.24
CA ASP A 278 -3.50 -63.58 9.25
C ASP A 278 -4.72 -63.90 10.14
N ASP A 279 -4.51 -64.10 11.45
CA ASP A 279 -5.59 -64.39 12.39
C ASP A 279 -6.26 -63.10 12.87
N VAL A 280 -7.57 -62.99 12.66
CA VAL A 280 -8.35 -61.82 13.09
C VAL A 280 -8.40 -61.67 14.62
N ASP A 281 -8.09 -62.73 15.38
CA ASP A 281 -8.01 -62.69 16.85
C ASP A 281 -6.87 -61.78 17.36
N ASN A 282 -5.85 -61.52 16.53
CA ASN A 282 -4.72 -60.65 16.85
C ASN A 282 -5.09 -59.16 16.82
N TYR A 283 -6.25 -58.81 16.26
CA TYR A 283 -6.64 -57.43 15.98
C TYR A 283 -7.49 -56.87 17.13
N LYS A 284 -6.80 -56.21 18.07
CA LYS A 284 -7.39 -55.65 19.32
C LYS A 284 -7.30 -54.13 19.43
N THR A 285 -6.54 -53.50 18.56
CA THR A 285 -6.43 -52.04 18.48
C THR A 285 -7.60 -51.47 17.68
N ASP A 286 -8.15 -50.35 18.12
CA ASP A 286 -9.20 -49.63 17.41
C ASP A 286 -8.82 -49.40 15.94
N GLY A 287 -9.75 -49.67 15.02
CA GLY A 287 -9.50 -49.51 13.59
C GLY A 287 -10.44 -50.30 12.68
N HIS A 288 -10.30 -50.06 11.38
CA HIS A 288 -11.02 -50.77 10.32
C HIS A 288 -10.05 -51.60 9.50
N TYR A 289 -10.31 -52.90 9.39
CA TYR A 289 -9.43 -53.85 8.74
C TYR A 289 -10.17 -54.57 7.61
N TYR A 290 -9.53 -54.70 6.46
CA TYR A 290 -10.05 -55.50 5.36
C TYR A 290 -9.32 -56.85 5.31
N PHE A 291 -10.08 -57.94 5.39
CA PHE A 291 -9.56 -59.30 5.27
C PHE A 291 -10.09 -59.93 4.00
N ALA A 292 -9.21 -60.14 3.01
CA ALA A 292 -9.56 -60.96 1.85
C ALA A 292 -9.73 -62.44 2.23
N SER A 293 -8.91 -62.89 3.19
CA SER A 293 -8.91 -64.21 3.83
C SER A 293 -8.22 -64.10 5.19
N GLY A 294 -8.34 -65.13 6.04
CA GLY A 294 -7.75 -65.13 7.37
C GLY A 294 -8.31 -66.25 8.27
N GLN A 295 -7.69 -66.44 9.43
CA GLN A 295 -8.18 -67.38 10.45
C GLN A 295 -9.24 -66.71 11.34
N HIS A 296 -10.12 -67.52 11.92
CA HIS A 296 -11.21 -67.10 12.83
C HIS A 296 -12.15 -66.01 12.30
N LEU A 297 -12.21 -65.83 10.98
CA LEU A 297 -13.21 -65.00 10.34
C LEU A 297 -14.63 -65.56 10.59
N PRO A 298 -15.69 -64.74 10.47
CA PRO A 298 -17.04 -65.20 10.77
C PRO A 298 -17.55 -66.34 9.87
N ASP A 299 -16.92 -66.54 8.72
CA ASP A 299 -16.90 -67.78 7.92
C ASP A 299 -15.71 -67.75 6.95
N ASN A 300 -15.37 -68.92 6.40
CA ASN A 300 -14.22 -69.10 5.50
C ASN A 300 -14.49 -68.68 4.04
N ASN A 301 -15.69 -68.17 3.71
CA ASN A 301 -16.10 -67.97 2.33
C ASN A 301 -16.21 -66.49 1.98
N GLY A 302 -15.11 -65.85 1.59
CA GLY A 302 -15.09 -64.48 1.06
C GLY A 302 -14.68 -63.41 2.08
N ALA A 303 -14.49 -62.19 1.58
CA ALA A 303 -13.85 -61.10 2.30
C ALA A 303 -14.74 -60.43 3.36
N TRP A 304 -14.11 -59.89 4.39
CA TRP A 304 -14.75 -59.24 5.53
C TRP A 304 -14.09 -57.89 5.85
N HIS A 305 -14.91 -56.89 6.19
CA HIS A 305 -14.47 -55.68 6.87
C HIS A 305 -14.67 -55.85 8.37
N ILE A 306 -13.59 -55.78 9.15
CA ILE A 306 -13.60 -55.94 10.59
C ILE A 306 -13.35 -54.58 11.22
N GLU A 307 -14.32 -54.08 11.97
CA GLU A 307 -14.15 -52.94 12.85
C GLU A 307 -13.84 -53.45 14.26
N VAL A 308 -12.74 -52.97 14.81
CA VAL A 308 -12.32 -53.27 16.18
C VAL A 308 -12.66 -52.07 17.05
N VAL A 309 -13.36 -52.31 18.15
CA VAL A 309 -13.75 -51.29 19.14
C VAL A 309 -13.26 -51.76 20.51
N SER A 310 -12.20 -51.15 21.02
CA SER A 310 -11.58 -51.45 22.30
C SER A 310 -11.43 -50.23 23.22
N GLY A 311 -11.44 -49.00 22.70
CA GLY A 311 -11.18 -47.81 23.51
C GLY A 311 -9.79 -47.84 24.16
N GLY A 312 -8.81 -48.39 23.42
CA GLY A 312 -7.44 -48.61 23.90
C GLY A 312 -7.26 -49.78 24.89
N GLN A 313 -8.31 -50.55 25.21
CA GLN A 313 -8.21 -51.70 26.10
C GLN A 313 -7.71 -52.96 25.38
N THR A 314 -6.96 -53.82 26.07
CA THR A 314 -6.50 -55.11 25.50
C THR A 314 -7.36 -56.29 25.92
N THR A 315 -8.24 -56.10 26.91
CA THR A 315 -9.05 -57.16 27.55
C THR A 315 -10.56 -56.98 27.37
N ALA A 316 -11.01 -55.83 26.86
CA ALA A 316 -12.42 -55.54 26.60
C ALA A 316 -12.57 -55.04 25.18
N VAL A 317 -12.54 -55.99 24.21
CA VAL A 317 -12.51 -55.66 22.78
C VAL A 317 -13.78 -56.21 22.13
N ARG A 318 -14.41 -55.40 21.28
CA ARG A 318 -15.48 -55.83 20.39
C ARG A 318 -14.98 -55.85 18.96
N GLN A 319 -15.42 -56.85 18.19
CA GLN A 319 -15.26 -56.86 16.75
C GLN A 319 -16.63 -56.88 16.08
N ILE A 320 -16.77 -56.06 15.04
CA ILE A 320 -17.95 -55.97 14.17
C ILE A 320 -17.49 -56.32 12.76
N ALA A 321 -17.95 -57.45 12.25
CA ALA A 321 -17.63 -57.92 10.93
C ALA A 321 -18.79 -57.63 9.97
N ARG A 322 -18.49 -56.93 8.88
CA ARG A 322 -19.40 -56.68 7.75
C ARG A 322 -18.89 -57.44 6.55
N LYS A 323 -19.73 -58.23 5.90
CA LYS A 323 -19.31 -58.95 4.70
C LYS A 323 -19.00 -57.96 3.58
N ALA A 324 -17.92 -58.14 2.83
CA ALA A 324 -17.50 -57.18 1.81
C ALA A 324 -18.51 -57.03 0.66
N ASN A 325 -19.22 -58.11 0.32
CA ASN A 325 -20.14 -58.17 -0.82
C ASN A 325 -21.55 -58.68 -0.43
N ASP A 326 -21.93 -58.55 0.84
CA ASP A 326 -23.23 -59.00 1.35
C ASP A 326 -23.65 -58.11 2.55
N THR A 327 -24.93 -58.18 2.91
CA THR A 327 -25.55 -57.47 4.03
C THR A 327 -25.26 -58.11 5.40
N GLY A 328 -24.62 -59.28 5.43
CA GLY A 328 -24.31 -60.02 6.65
C GLY A 328 -23.43 -59.22 7.62
N VAL A 329 -23.96 -58.94 8.82
CA VAL A 329 -23.20 -58.36 9.94
C VAL A 329 -23.12 -59.37 11.07
N LYS A 330 -21.91 -59.62 11.58
CA LYS A 330 -21.68 -60.44 12.77
C LYS A 330 -20.87 -59.67 13.79
N THR A 331 -21.06 -59.97 15.07
CA THR A 331 -20.28 -59.40 16.16
C THR A 331 -19.75 -60.46 17.10
N ARG A 332 -18.65 -60.15 17.76
CA ARG A 332 -18.10 -60.93 18.88
C ARG A 332 -17.36 -60.00 19.83
N PHE A 333 -16.96 -60.53 20.98
CA PHE A 333 -16.13 -59.80 21.94
C PHE A 333 -15.03 -60.68 22.52
N PHE A 334 -13.95 -60.03 22.96
CA PHE A 334 -12.87 -60.58 23.75
C PHE A 334 -13.04 -60.13 25.20
N ASN A 335 -12.98 -61.06 26.14
CA ASN A 335 -13.22 -60.81 27.57
C ASN A 335 -11.93 -60.82 28.42
N GLY A 336 -10.77 -60.69 27.79
CA GLY A 336 -9.46 -60.73 28.45
C GLY A 336 -8.79 -62.11 28.40
N LEU A 337 -9.57 -63.17 28.17
CA LEU A 337 -9.08 -64.54 28.09
C LEU A 337 -9.27 -65.13 26.70
N SER A 338 -10.50 -65.06 26.15
CA SER A 338 -10.83 -65.67 24.86
C SER A 338 -11.84 -64.84 24.06
N TRP A 339 -11.87 -65.08 22.76
CA TRP A 339 -12.89 -64.54 21.86
C TRP A 339 -14.17 -65.38 21.96
N THR A 340 -15.32 -64.72 22.02
CA THR A 340 -16.59 -65.41 21.85
C THR A 340 -16.80 -65.82 20.39
N ALA A 341 -17.66 -66.81 20.17
CA ALA A 341 -18.14 -67.12 18.84
C ALA A 341 -18.81 -65.89 18.19
N TRP A 342 -18.69 -65.80 16.86
CA TRP A 342 -19.39 -64.79 16.07
C TRP A 342 -20.91 -65.00 16.14
N LYS A 343 -21.65 -63.92 16.37
CA LYS A 343 -23.11 -63.89 16.37
C LYS A 343 -23.63 -62.91 15.34
N SER A 344 -24.60 -63.32 14.53
CA SER A 344 -25.27 -62.42 13.59
C SER A 344 -25.97 -61.27 14.33
N VAL A 345 -25.92 -60.08 13.76
CA VAL A 345 -26.62 -58.89 14.25
C VAL A 345 -27.67 -58.50 13.24
N GLY A 346 -28.94 -58.43 13.64
CA GLY A 346 -30.06 -58.06 12.77
C GLY A 346 -30.71 -59.22 12.01
N GLY A 347 -31.18 -60.24 12.71
CA GLY A 347 -32.13 -61.18 12.12
C GLY A 347 -33.50 -60.51 11.96
N ASP A 348 -33.76 -59.90 10.81
CA ASP A 348 -35.12 -59.54 10.40
C ASP A 348 -35.93 -60.82 10.22
N GLY A 349 -36.80 -61.13 11.17
CA GLY A 349 -37.68 -62.28 11.06
C GLY A 349 -38.45 -62.50 12.36
N VAL A 350 -39.77 -62.38 12.25
CA VAL A 350 -40.74 -62.94 13.18
C VAL A 350 -40.18 -64.22 13.82
N PRO A 351 -40.15 -64.33 15.16
CA PRO A 351 -39.58 -65.49 15.83
C PRO A 351 -40.14 -66.79 15.25
N LEU A 352 -39.30 -67.80 15.09
CA LEU A 352 -39.72 -69.09 14.57
C LEU A 352 -40.91 -69.62 15.40
N GLY A 353 -42.02 -69.94 14.73
CA GLY A 353 -43.26 -70.43 15.35
C GLY A 353 -44.25 -69.34 15.77
N ALA A 354 -43.95 -68.06 15.58
CA ALA A 354 -44.94 -67.00 15.80
C ALA A 354 -46.06 -67.05 14.74
N ILE A 355 -47.28 -66.77 15.21
CA ILE A 355 -48.50 -66.76 14.40
C ILE A 355 -48.71 -65.33 13.89
N VAL A 356 -48.82 -65.17 12.57
CA VAL A 356 -49.05 -63.88 11.90
C VAL A 356 -50.32 -63.97 11.07
N ALA A 357 -51.18 -62.96 11.17
CA ALA A 357 -52.38 -62.85 10.36
C ALA A 357 -52.05 -62.22 8.99
N PHE A 358 -52.62 -62.75 7.93
CA PHE A 358 -52.49 -62.22 6.57
C PHE A 358 -53.87 -61.80 6.02
N PRO A 359 -53.93 -60.78 5.15
CA PRO A 359 -55.14 -60.46 4.39
C PRO A 359 -55.66 -61.69 3.62
N LYS A 360 -56.98 -61.80 3.44
CA LYS A 360 -57.64 -62.97 2.84
C LYS A 360 -57.15 -63.28 1.42
N GLU A 361 -56.62 -62.28 0.73
CA GLU A 361 -56.08 -62.36 -0.63
C GLU A 361 -54.76 -63.12 -0.68
N VAL A 362 -53.99 -63.16 0.42
CA VAL A 362 -52.69 -63.82 0.51
C VAL A 362 -52.89 -65.29 0.90
N LYS A 363 -52.82 -66.18 -0.09
CA LYS A 363 -53.09 -67.62 0.13
C LYS A 363 -51.89 -68.41 0.65
N ASN A 364 -50.66 -68.05 0.24
CA ASN A 364 -49.43 -68.78 0.55
C ASN A 364 -48.26 -67.81 0.81
N PRO A 365 -48.22 -67.17 1.98
CA PRO A 365 -47.11 -66.28 2.32
C PRO A 365 -45.81 -67.08 2.44
N THR A 366 -44.74 -66.64 1.76
CA THR A 366 -43.43 -67.29 1.80
C THR A 366 -42.90 -67.34 3.23
N GLY A 367 -42.50 -68.52 3.68
CA GLY A 367 -41.97 -68.74 5.04
C GLY A 367 -43.03 -69.01 6.11
N PHE A 368 -44.32 -69.08 5.77
CA PHE A 368 -45.40 -69.35 6.71
C PHE A 368 -46.20 -70.60 6.33
N LEU A 369 -46.63 -71.35 7.35
CA LEU A 369 -47.55 -72.47 7.22
C LEU A 369 -48.93 -72.07 7.75
N LYS A 370 -49.98 -72.64 7.17
CA LYS A 370 -51.37 -72.34 7.57
C LYS A 370 -51.70 -73.03 8.89
N CYS A 371 -52.25 -72.28 9.85
CA CYS A 371 -52.72 -72.83 11.13
C CYS A 371 -54.10 -73.48 10.98
N ASP A 372 -54.17 -74.64 10.35
CA ASP A 372 -55.41 -75.39 10.09
C ASP A 372 -55.42 -76.81 10.70
N GLY A 373 -54.47 -77.12 11.58
CA GLY A 373 -54.38 -78.43 12.23
C GLY A 373 -53.62 -79.49 11.43
N THR A 374 -53.05 -79.14 10.28
CA THR A 374 -52.28 -80.07 9.45
C THR A 374 -51.00 -80.54 10.15
N THR A 375 -50.50 -81.71 9.73
CA THR A 375 -49.25 -82.28 10.23
C THR A 375 -48.04 -81.80 9.44
N ILE A 376 -46.93 -81.53 10.12
CA ILE A 376 -45.64 -81.19 9.52
C ILE A 376 -44.64 -82.35 9.62
N GLU A 377 -43.75 -82.45 8.62
CA GLU A 377 -42.64 -83.39 8.66
C GLU A 377 -41.46 -82.81 9.45
N GLN A 378 -41.02 -83.52 10.50
CA GLN A 378 -39.89 -83.10 11.35
C GLN A 378 -38.59 -82.90 10.56
N ARG A 379 -38.33 -83.74 9.54
CA ARG A 379 -37.11 -83.62 8.72
C ARG A 379 -37.10 -82.33 7.89
N THR A 380 -38.27 -81.88 7.46
CA THR A 380 -38.46 -80.71 6.60
C THR A 380 -38.53 -79.42 7.43
N TYR A 381 -39.10 -79.49 8.64
CA TYR A 381 -39.26 -78.35 9.56
C TYR A 381 -38.75 -78.66 10.99
N PRO A 382 -37.46 -78.97 11.18
CA PRO A 382 -36.93 -79.48 12.46
C PRO A 382 -36.97 -78.45 13.59
N ASP A 383 -36.76 -77.17 13.26
CA ASP A 383 -36.78 -76.10 14.25
C ASP A 383 -38.21 -75.76 14.67
N LEU A 384 -39.16 -75.75 13.73
CA LEU A 384 -40.58 -75.51 14.03
C LEU A 384 -41.16 -76.62 14.90
N TYR A 385 -40.79 -77.88 14.65
CA TYR A 385 -41.17 -79.02 15.47
C TYR A 385 -40.76 -78.84 16.94
N ARG A 386 -39.51 -78.39 17.17
CA ARG A 386 -39.02 -78.07 18.52
C ARG A 386 -39.82 -76.93 19.15
N THR A 387 -40.13 -75.87 18.39
CA THR A 387 -40.94 -74.76 18.90
C THR A 387 -42.36 -75.20 19.30
N LEU A 388 -42.96 -76.17 18.62
CA LEU A 388 -44.32 -76.68 18.93
C LEU A 388 -44.36 -77.65 20.13
N GLY A 389 -43.25 -77.82 20.86
CA GLY A 389 -43.16 -78.72 22.01
C GLY A 389 -43.16 -80.19 21.60
N ASP A 390 -42.37 -80.53 20.58
CA ASP A 390 -42.23 -81.87 20.01
C ASP A 390 -43.55 -82.46 19.47
N LYS A 391 -44.40 -81.58 18.93
CA LYS A 391 -45.64 -81.95 18.24
C LYS A 391 -45.49 -81.72 16.75
N ASN A 392 -45.96 -82.70 15.98
CA ASN A 392 -45.98 -82.63 14.52
C ASN A 392 -47.27 -82.02 13.96
N THR A 393 -48.10 -81.38 14.78
CA THR A 393 -49.38 -80.78 14.35
C THR A 393 -49.34 -79.27 14.54
N LEU A 394 -49.76 -78.53 13.52
CA LEU A 394 -49.93 -77.08 13.59
C LEU A 394 -51.17 -76.73 14.44
N PRO A 395 -51.22 -75.54 15.07
CA PRO A 395 -52.44 -75.03 15.67
C PRO A 395 -53.58 -75.00 14.64
N ASN A 396 -54.81 -75.34 15.05
CA ASN A 396 -55.99 -75.21 14.19
C ASN A 396 -56.82 -73.99 14.60
N LEU A 397 -56.75 -72.92 13.81
CA LEU A 397 -57.49 -71.67 14.02
C LEU A 397 -58.73 -71.55 13.13
N THR A 398 -59.14 -72.64 12.45
CA THR A 398 -60.33 -72.66 11.58
C THR A 398 -61.55 -73.32 12.22
N ARG A 399 -61.42 -73.88 13.43
CA ARG A 399 -62.54 -74.55 14.13
C ARG A 399 -63.50 -73.54 14.75
N SER A 400 -64.77 -73.72 14.43
CA SER A 400 -65.93 -73.10 15.08
C SER A 400 -66.75 -74.20 15.74
N ASP A 401 -66.36 -74.65 16.93
CA ASP A 401 -67.07 -75.74 17.62
C ASP A 401 -68.45 -75.23 18.12
N VAL A 402 -69.51 -76.04 17.96
CA VAL A 402 -70.86 -75.72 18.45
C VAL A 402 -70.83 -75.50 19.96
N GLY A 403 -71.36 -74.36 20.43
CA GLY A 403 -71.32 -73.96 21.84
C GLY A 403 -70.17 -73.01 22.22
N MET A 404 -69.34 -72.57 21.26
CA MET A 404 -68.38 -71.49 21.52
C MET A 404 -69.08 -70.14 21.76
N THR A 405 -68.40 -69.24 22.46
CA THR A 405 -68.87 -67.88 22.73
C THR A 405 -67.95 -66.89 22.02
N ALA A 406 -68.54 -65.86 21.40
CA ALA A 406 -67.82 -64.77 20.76
C ALA A 406 -68.45 -63.44 21.16
N TYR A 407 -67.65 -62.37 21.14
CA TYR A 407 -68.11 -61.01 21.34
C TYR A 407 -68.35 -60.34 19.99
N PHE A 408 -69.55 -59.81 19.79
CA PHE A 408 -69.88 -58.97 18.65
C PHE A 408 -70.07 -57.54 19.13
N ALA A 409 -69.30 -56.61 18.58
CA ALA A 409 -69.40 -55.18 18.91
C ALA A 409 -70.64 -54.49 18.27
N THR A 410 -71.60 -55.27 17.76
CA THR A 410 -72.78 -54.77 17.04
C THR A 410 -74.00 -55.62 17.41
N ASP A 411 -75.18 -55.01 17.39
CA ASP A 411 -76.45 -55.72 17.63
C ASP A 411 -76.88 -56.63 16.48
N LYS A 412 -76.20 -56.57 15.32
CA LYS A 412 -76.44 -57.44 14.17
C LYS A 412 -75.67 -58.75 14.33
N ILE A 413 -76.27 -59.71 14.99
CA ILE A 413 -75.70 -61.04 15.18
C ILE A 413 -75.65 -61.78 13.82
N PRO A 414 -74.47 -62.28 13.37
CA PRO A 414 -74.36 -63.00 12.11
C PRO A 414 -75.20 -64.29 12.08
N GLU A 415 -75.60 -64.70 10.88
CA GLU A 415 -76.27 -65.98 10.66
C GLU A 415 -75.42 -67.14 11.22
N GLY A 416 -76.06 -68.06 11.94
CA GLY A 416 -75.38 -69.16 12.66
C GLY A 416 -74.99 -68.84 14.11
N TRP A 417 -75.19 -67.62 14.59
CA TRP A 417 -75.02 -67.24 16.00
C TRP A 417 -76.36 -66.89 16.66
N ILE A 418 -76.46 -67.10 17.97
CA ILE A 418 -77.64 -66.76 18.79
C ILE A 418 -77.17 -65.78 19.88
N ALA A 419 -77.96 -64.74 20.16
CA ALA A 419 -77.67 -63.86 21.29
C ALA A 419 -77.63 -64.68 22.58
N PHE A 420 -76.61 -64.47 23.40
CA PHE A 420 -76.41 -65.30 24.59
C PHE A 420 -77.61 -65.24 25.55
N ASP A 421 -78.23 -64.07 25.68
CA ASP A 421 -79.40 -63.85 26.55
C ASP A 421 -80.70 -64.46 26.00
N GLU A 422 -80.76 -64.74 24.70
CA GLU A 422 -81.91 -65.38 24.06
C GLU A 422 -81.82 -66.91 24.10
N ILE A 423 -80.71 -67.49 24.58
CA ILE A 423 -80.47 -68.94 24.56
C ILE A 423 -81.61 -69.70 25.24
N ARG A 424 -82.06 -69.26 26.42
CA ARG A 424 -83.13 -69.94 27.17
C ARG A 424 -84.44 -70.01 26.39
N GLU A 425 -84.71 -68.98 25.59
CA GLU A 425 -85.94 -68.86 24.81
C GLU A 425 -85.85 -69.60 23.49
N LYS A 426 -84.78 -69.37 22.72
CA LYS A 426 -84.65 -69.84 21.33
C LYS A 426 -84.02 -71.22 21.17
N VAL A 427 -83.18 -71.66 22.11
CA VAL A 427 -82.49 -72.95 21.99
C VAL A 427 -83.40 -74.06 22.51
N LYS A 428 -83.96 -74.83 21.59
CA LYS A 428 -84.80 -76.01 21.84
C LYS A 428 -84.22 -77.24 21.15
N GLU A 429 -84.58 -78.43 21.62
CA GLU A 429 -84.06 -79.71 21.11
C GLU A 429 -84.35 -79.91 19.62
N ASP A 430 -85.50 -79.43 19.14
CA ASP A 430 -85.94 -79.54 17.74
C ASP A 430 -85.28 -78.51 16.81
N THR A 431 -84.87 -77.36 17.34
CA THR A 431 -84.39 -76.22 16.55
C THR A 431 -82.86 -76.14 16.51
N TYR A 432 -82.20 -76.51 17.62
CA TYR A 432 -80.74 -76.48 17.77
C TYR A 432 -80.24 -77.71 18.53
N PRO A 433 -80.37 -78.92 17.97
CA PRO A 433 -80.20 -80.19 18.70
C PRO A 433 -78.81 -80.34 19.34
N GLU A 434 -77.74 -79.96 18.63
CA GLU A 434 -76.37 -80.10 19.13
C GLU A 434 -76.05 -79.08 20.24
N LEU A 435 -76.46 -77.81 20.05
CA LEU A 435 -76.27 -76.78 21.07
C LEU A 435 -77.12 -77.06 22.30
N TYR A 436 -78.36 -77.51 22.12
CA TYR A 436 -79.25 -77.89 23.20
C TYR A 436 -78.66 -79.04 24.02
N LYS A 437 -78.20 -80.11 23.36
CA LYS A 437 -77.52 -81.23 24.03
C LYS A 437 -76.30 -80.77 24.83
N TYR A 438 -75.44 -79.93 24.23
CA TYR A 438 -74.26 -79.39 24.90
C TYR A 438 -74.63 -78.56 26.15
N LEU A 439 -75.66 -77.72 26.06
CA LEU A 439 -76.09 -76.86 27.17
C LEU A 439 -76.78 -77.65 28.28
N ILE A 440 -77.59 -78.66 27.95
CA ILE A 440 -78.20 -79.55 28.95
C ILE A 440 -77.14 -80.38 29.66
N GLU A 441 -76.13 -80.90 28.95
CA GLU A 441 -75.03 -81.64 29.57
C GLU A 441 -74.25 -80.74 30.56
N LYS A 442 -74.06 -79.46 30.21
CA LYS A 442 -73.28 -78.51 31.01
C LYS A 442 -74.05 -77.88 32.18
N TYR A 443 -75.32 -77.54 31.99
CA TYR A 443 -76.13 -76.77 32.93
C TYR A 443 -77.30 -77.56 33.53
N THR A 444 -77.46 -78.82 33.13
CA THR A 444 -78.53 -79.77 33.55
C THR A 444 -79.95 -79.38 33.07
N SER A 445 -80.22 -78.09 32.88
CA SER A 445 -81.45 -77.55 32.30
C SER A 445 -81.12 -76.31 31.46
N ILE A 446 -81.92 -76.05 30.42
CA ILE A 446 -81.77 -74.86 29.60
C ILE A 446 -82.04 -73.58 30.41
N ASP A 447 -82.93 -73.65 31.41
CA ASP A 447 -83.25 -72.53 32.30
C ASP A 447 -82.09 -72.14 33.20
N ASN A 448 -81.13 -73.05 33.41
CA ASN A 448 -79.93 -72.82 34.20
C ASN A 448 -78.80 -72.17 33.39
N VAL A 449 -78.94 -72.01 32.06
CA VAL A 449 -77.92 -71.33 31.25
C VAL A 449 -77.83 -69.88 31.71
N PRO A 450 -76.69 -69.37 32.20
CA PRO A 450 -76.59 -68.00 32.70
C PRO A 450 -76.95 -66.98 31.61
N LYS A 451 -77.45 -65.81 32.00
CA LYS A 451 -77.52 -64.66 31.08
C LYS A 451 -76.19 -63.89 31.08
N ALA A 452 -75.88 -63.25 29.97
CA ALA A 452 -74.79 -62.31 29.80
C ALA A 452 -75.05 -60.97 30.52
N GLU A 453 -76.30 -60.47 30.52
CA GLU A 453 -76.67 -59.26 31.30
C GLU A 453 -76.36 -59.40 32.80
N ASP A 454 -76.34 -60.63 33.31
CA ASP A 454 -76.05 -60.94 34.72
C ASP A 454 -74.54 -61.07 35.03
N ARG A 455 -73.62 -60.95 34.05
CA ARG A 455 -72.19 -61.30 34.24
C ARG A 455 -71.17 -60.44 33.51
N PHE A 456 -70.05 -60.17 34.18
CA PHE A 456 -68.76 -59.88 33.54
C PHE A 456 -68.09 -61.19 33.06
N LEU A 457 -67.51 -61.20 31.87
CA LEU A 457 -66.68 -62.31 31.38
C LEU A 457 -65.33 -62.30 32.12
N ARG A 458 -65.05 -63.36 32.91
CA ARG A 458 -63.72 -63.63 33.48
C ARG A 458 -63.37 -65.10 33.34
N ASN A 459 -62.07 -65.40 33.31
CA ASN A 459 -61.58 -66.78 33.28
C ASN A 459 -61.91 -67.48 34.63
N ALA A 460 -62.41 -68.72 34.58
CA ALA A 460 -62.75 -69.47 35.80
C ALA A 460 -61.45 -69.97 36.47
N HIS A 461 -61.09 -69.42 37.63
CA HIS A 461 -59.97 -69.85 38.45
C HIS A 461 -60.33 -69.76 39.95
N GLY A 462 -59.91 -70.76 40.73
CA GLY A 462 -60.12 -70.84 42.19
C GLY A 462 -61.45 -71.47 42.62
N GLU A 463 -61.89 -71.16 43.85
CA GLU A 463 -63.07 -71.76 44.53
C GLU A 463 -64.43 -71.23 44.06
N LEU A 464 -64.47 -70.42 43.00
CA LEU A 464 -65.71 -69.78 42.51
C LEU A 464 -66.35 -70.64 41.40
N LYS A 465 -67.55 -71.16 41.69
CA LYS A 465 -68.32 -72.00 40.76
C LYS A 465 -68.97 -71.18 39.65
N VAL A 466 -69.13 -71.78 38.48
CA VAL A 466 -69.88 -71.22 37.35
C VAL A 466 -71.32 -70.91 37.79
N GLY A 467 -71.72 -69.64 37.77
CA GLY A 467 -73.08 -69.20 38.12
C GLY A 467 -73.21 -68.33 39.38
N MET A 468 -72.12 -68.01 40.09
CA MET A 468 -72.17 -67.06 41.21
C MET A 468 -72.15 -65.59 40.74
N THR A 469 -73.08 -64.77 41.25
CA THR A 469 -73.10 -63.30 41.08
C THR A 469 -72.21 -62.62 42.13
N GLN A 470 -71.32 -61.72 41.73
CA GLN A 470 -70.50 -60.94 42.66
C GLN A 470 -71.19 -59.61 42.97
N LEU A 471 -71.58 -59.40 44.23
CA LEU A 471 -72.05 -58.10 44.72
C LEU A 471 -70.87 -57.11 44.74
N GLY A 472 -71.04 -55.98 44.05
CA GLY A 472 -69.97 -55.07 43.66
C GLY A 472 -69.18 -54.45 44.83
N SER A 473 -67.87 -54.69 44.82
CA SER A 473 -66.86 -53.85 45.47
C SER A 473 -65.56 -54.01 44.68
N LEU A 474 -64.93 -52.88 44.38
CA LEU A 474 -63.91 -52.60 43.36
C LEU A 474 -62.82 -53.68 43.12
N ILE A 475 -62.50 -53.83 41.83
CA ILE A 475 -61.39 -54.56 41.23
C ILE A 475 -60.06 -53.91 41.64
N GLY A 476 -59.21 -54.65 42.37
CA GLY A 476 -57.79 -54.36 42.50
C GLY A 476 -57.04 -54.97 41.31
N ALA A 477 -56.38 -54.15 40.50
CA ALA A 477 -55.50 -54.61 39.43
C ALA A 477 -54.12 -54.94 40.03
N ASP A 478 -53.70 -56.19 39.81
CA ASP A 478 -52.37 -56.72 40.09
C ASP A 478 -51.42 -56.33 38.93
N SER A 479 -50.33 -55.65 39.26
CA SER A 479 -49.24 -55.29 38.34
C SER A 479 -47.94 -55.72 39.01
N THR A 480 -47.43 -56.87 38.57
CA THR A 480 -46.13 -57.42 38.93
C THR A 480 -45.04 -56.72 38.12
N ASP A 481 -44.66 -55.54 38.56
CA ASP A 481 -43.58 -54.74 37.96
C ASP A 481 -42.79 -54.09 39.10
N GLY A 482 -41.47 -54.21 39.05
CA GLY A 482 -40.59 -54.02 40.20
C GLY A 482 -40.62 -52.64 40.85
N ASN A 483 -40.67 -52.68 42.19
CA ASN A 483 -39.94 -51.81 43.11
C ASN A 483 -40.00 -50.29 42.86
N GLY A 484 -41.13 -49.68 43.23
CA GLY A 484 -41.26 -48.24 43.44
C GLY A 484 -42.55 -47.90 44.19
N ALA A 485 -42.45 -47.23 45.34
CA ALA A 485 -43.61 -46.79 46.11
C ALA A 485 -44.42 -45.74 45.33
N PHE A 486 -45.72 -45.99 45.12
CA PHE A 486 -46.62 -45.01 44.51
C PHE A 486 -46.89 -43.83 45.46
N SER A 487 -46.82 -42.63 44.90
CA SER A 487 -47.19 -41.35 45.52
C SER A 487 -48.70 -41.29 45.83
N PRO A 488 -49.16 -40.69 46.95
CA PRO A 488 -50.56 -40.75 47.42
C PRO A 488 -51.57 -39.86 46.63
N TYR A 489 -51.28 -39.47 45.39
CA TYR A 489 -52.08 -38.53 44.60
C TYR A 489 -53.02 -39.18 43.57
N VAL A 490 -53.66 -40.30 43.90
CA VAL A 490 -54.83 -40.79 43.15
C VAL A 490 -56.03 -40.95 44.09
N LYS A 491 -56.39 -39.83 44.71
CA LYS A 491 -57.67 -39.61 45.35
C LYS A 491 -58.24 -38.34 44.72
N ALA A 492 -59.38 -38.45 44.06
CA ALA A 492 -60.15 -37.42 43.35
C ALA A 492 -59.93 -37.28 41.83
N ILE A 493 -60.52 -38.22 41.07
CA ILE A 493 -61.24 -37.85 39.84
C ILE A 493 -62.58 -38.60 39.91
N LYS A 494 -63.57 -38.02 40.60
CA LYS A 494 -64.95 -38.53 40.62
C LYS A 494 -65.98 -37.52 40.12
N ASN A 495 -65.60 -36.30 39.75
CA ASN A 495 -66.55 -35.24 39.38
C ASN A 495 -66.07 -34.39 38.18
N THR A 496 -65.90 -34.97 36.99
CA THR A 496 -65.81 -34.15 35.75
C THR A 496 -66.05 -34.86 34.41
N TYR A 497 -66.53 -36.11 34.38
CA TYR A 497 -66.86 -36.81 33.12
C TYR A 497 -68.35 -36.76 32.73
N GLN A 498 -69.08 -35.74 33.21
CA GLN A 498 -70.50 -35.53 32.89
C GLN A 498 -70.72 -34.38 31.88
N GLU A 499 -69.68 -33.76 31.30
CA GLU A 499 -69.84 -32.59 30.42
C GLU A 499 -69.17 -32.70 29.03
N THR A 500 -68.76 -33.90 28.59
CA THR A 500 -68.10 -34.05 27.27
C THR A 500 -68.71 -35.11 26.34
N VAL A 501 -69.94 -35.55 26.60
CA VAL A 501 -70.66 -36.53 25.74
C VAL A 501 -71.79 -35.90 24.91
N ASP A 502 -72.15 -34.63 25.13
CA ASP A 502 -73.21 -33.96 24.35
C ASP A 502 -72.72 -33.03 23.22
N GLN A 503 -71.44 -33.09 22.86
CA GLN A 503 -70.91 -32.40 21.67
C GLN A 503 -69.76 -33.21 21.09
N VAL A 504 -70.04 -34.16 20.18
CA VAL A 504 -69.57 -34.24 18.78
C VAL A 504 -70.04 -35.59 18.19
N GLY A 505 -71.01 -35.53 17.27
CA GLY A 505 -71.18 -36.41 16.08
C GLY A 505 -71.27 -37.91 16.26
#